data_AF-A0A7G7G2F3-F1
#
_entry.id   AF-A0A7G7G2F3-F1
#
_cell.length_a   1.000
_cell.length_b   1.000
_cell.length_c   1.000
_cell.angle_alpha   90.00
_cell.angle_beta   90.00
_cell.angle_gamma   90.00
#
_symmetry.space_group_name_H-M   'P 1'
#
loop_
_entity.id
_entity.type
_entity.pdbx_description
1 polymer ?
#
loop_
_entity_poly.entity_id
_entity_poly.type
_entity_poly.pdbx_seq_one_letter_code
_entity_poly.pdbx_strand_id
1 'polypeptide(L)'
;MSDKNTTGLAKSNKTVAQGNFIVRSHLSFGAVEARIFTLMLAGIHKDDSDFKPIEIPMSSVTPHTGGTAYEMVENACKALMTKYIEASETDRKRGTKLYSFVDYLGIDKGTGVITGIWSQTIRPFLIQLKEHYTLAEVQHLMELKTGAAHRLYWLLKSYETLGVYEESMEELKNLLCGKEVKYDRLYDFKRFVLLPAFAEIQKTPESPENPLAFEYLEEKTGKKITSIKFIFDGTAKQLAAERKANKVKSKKKITNQGSLFPDTPPVKYKPSKVTIQGINKVLTHFTLEDLKSMSKFLDYEKLVQSYLDNGFTWNEDKTILSGYEREI
;
A
#
# COMPACT_ATOMS: atom_id res chain seq x y z
N MET A 1 5.42 49.99 9.28
CA MET A 1 5.68 48.87 10.21
C MET A 1 5.79 47.62 9.38
N SER A 2 6.91 46.91 9.46
CA SER A 2 7.32 45.89 8.48
C SER A 2 6.99 44.47 8.93
N ASP A 3 6.61 43.64 7.97
CA ASP A 3 6.33 42.22 8.14
C ASP A 3 7.52 41.44 8.71
N LYS A 4 7.26 40.56 9.68
CA LYS A 4 8.25 39.67 10.32
C LYS A 4 7.70 38.25 10.56
N ASN A 5 7.03 37.65 9.57
CA ASN A 5 6.43 36.31 9.76
C ASN A 5 6.66 35.31 8.59
N THR A 6 7.66 35.53 7.74
CA THR A 6 7.85 34.74 6.49
C THR A 6 9.23 34.06 6.37
N THR A 7 10.07 34.12 7.40
CA THR A 7 11.50 33.74 7.28
C THR A 7 11.81 32.25 7.50
N GLY A 8 10.83 31.43 7.91
CA GLY A 8 11.05 30.00 8.21
C GLY A 8 10.88 29.03 7.04
N LEU A 9 10.15 29.40 5.99
CA LEU A 9 9.74 28.48 4.91
C LEU A 9 10.63 28.55 3.64
N ALA A 10 11.65 29.41 3.64
CA ALA A 10 12.38 29.80 2.42
C ALA A 10 13.33 28.73 1.83
N LYS A 11 13.39 27.52 2.39
CA LYS A 11 14.26 26.41 1.94
C LYS A 11 13.60 25.02 1.90
N SER A 12 12.33 24.87 2.27
CA SER A 12 11.64 23.57 2.19
C SER A 12 11.25 23.23 0.76
N ASN A 13 11.40 21.96 0.34
CA ASN A 13 10.91 21.51 -0.95
C ASN A 13 9.39 21.65 -1.05
N LYS A 14 8.87 22.02 -2.23
CA LYS A 14 7.41 22.07 -2.48
C LYS A 14 6.78 20.68 -2.56
N THR A 15 7.56 19.68 -2.93
CA THR A 15 7.14 18.30 -3.14
C THR A 15 8.00 17.37 -2.31
N VAL A 16 7.39 16.35 -1.71
CA VAL A 16 8.06 15.30 -0.94
C VAL A 16 7.89 13.94 -1.61
N ALA A 17 8.83 13.03 -1.34
CA ALA A 17 8.83 11.67 -1.84
C ALA A 17 8.83 10.64 -0.69
N GLN A 18 8.15 9.52 -0.89
CA GLN A 18 8.26 8.33 -0.05
C GLN A 18 8.27 7.08 -0.92
N GLY A 19 9.09 6.07 -0.59
CA GLY A 19 9.00 4.76 -1.22
C GLY A 19 7.63 4.12 -0.98
N ASN A 20 7.04 3.50 -2.01
CA ASN A 20 5.70 2.91 -1.94
C ASN A 20 5.59 1.83 -0.86
N PHE A 21 6.71 1.22 -0.47
CA PHE A 21 6.81 0.32 0.66
C PHE A 21 6.41 0.98 1.98
N ILE A 22 6.93 2.18 2.29
CA ILE A 22 6.52 2.97 3.46
C ILE A 22 5.05 3.36 3.31
N VAL A 23 4.69 3.93 2.16
CA VAL A 23 3.34 4.44 1.90
C VAL A 23 2.27 3.36 2.08
N ARG A 24 2.55 2.10 1.75
CA ARG A 24 1.59 0.98 1.86
C ARG A 24 1.75 0.14 3.14
N SER A 25 2.68 0.49 4.02
CA SER A 25 2.90 -0.18 5.32
C SER A 25 1.85 0.21 6.38
N HIS A 26 1.82 -0.50 7.52
CA HIS A 26 0.92 -0.21 8.65
C HIS A 26 1.39 0.97 9.53
N LEU A 27 1.63 2.12 8.90
CA LEU A 27 2.20 3.30 9.54
C LEU A 27 1.12 4.39 9.72
N SER A 28 0.47 4.43 10.89
CA SER A 28 -0.47 5.50 11.25
C SER A 28 0.19 6.57 12.14
N PHE A 29 -0.27 7.81 11.97
CA PHE A 29 0.23 8.99 12.69
C PHE A 29 -0.94 9.77 13.30
N GLY A 30 -0.69 10.46 14.42
CA GLY A 30 -1.52 11.59 14.84
C GLY A 30 -1.41 12.79 13.87
N ALA A 31 -2.30 13.76 13.98
CA ALA A 31 -2.29 14.94 13.08
C ALA A 31 -0.99 15.76 13.17
N VAL A 32 -0.49 15.97 14.40
CA VAL A 32 0.75 16.72 14.65
C VAL A 32 1.98 15.90 14.24
N GLU A 33 1.97 14.58 14.51
CA GLU A 33 2.99 13.63 14.03
C GLU A 33 3.12 13.68 12.50
N ALA A 34 2.00 13.62 11.78
CA ALA A 34 1.98 13.62 10.32
C ALA A 34 2.51 14.93 9.71
N ARG A 35 2.25 16.08 10.36
CA ARG A 35 2.81 17.39 9.97
C ARG A 35 4.30 17.49 10.22
N ILE A 36 4.78 17.06 11.39
CA ILE A 36 6.22 17.01 11.68
C ILE A 36 6.91 16.10 10.65
N PHE A 37 6.36 14.90 10.40
CA PHE A 37 6.91 13.96 9.42
C PHE A 37 6.89 14.51 7.98
N THR A 38 5.84 15.24 7.58
CA THR A 38 5.77 15.94 6.29
C THR A 38 6.90 16.97 6.16
N LEU A 39 7.13 17.78 7.20
CA LEU A 39 8.19 18.80 7.21
C LEU A 39 9.59 18.18 7.28
N MET A 40 9.77 17.06 7.98
CA MET A 40 11.00 16.26 7.96
C MET A 40 11.33 15.84 6.52
N LEU A 41 10.36 15.25 5.81
CA LEU A 41 10.54 14.84 4.41
C LEU A 41 10.82 16.03 3.49
N ALA A 42 10.23 17.20 3.75
CA ALA A 42 10.44 18.41 2.96
C ALA A 42 11.88 18.96 3.02
N GLY A 43 12.67 18.52 4.02
CA GLY A 43 14.10 18.80 4.14
C GLY A 43 15.02 17.84 3.38
N ILE A 44 14.49 16.73 2.82
CA ILE A 44 15.25 15.81 1.97
C ILE A 44 15.14 16.30 0.52
N HIS A 45 16.28 16.60 -0.12
CA HIS A 45 16.33 16.97 -1.53
C HIS A 45 16.67 15.76 -2.40
N LYS A 46 16.22 15.79 -3.67
CA LYS A 46 16.43 14.72 -4.65
C LYS A 46 17.91 14.35 -4.86
N ASP A 47 18.78 15.34 -4.80
CA ASP A 47 20.22 15.20 -5.06
C ASP A 47 21.04 14.97 -3.78
N ASP A 48 20.39 14.83 -2.61
CA ASP A 48 21.08 14.57 -1.35
C ASP A 48 21.63 13.14 -1.32
N SER A 49 22.94 13.01 -1.16
CA SER A 49 23.59 11.70 -0.99
C SER A 49 23.31 11.08 0.38
N ASP A 50 22.99 11.89 1.40
CA ASP A 50 22.78 11.47 2.77
C ASP A 50 21.82 12.41 3.51
N PHE A 51 21.27 11.97 4.63
CA PHE A 51 20.36 12.77 5.46
C PHE A 51 21.09 13.95 6.12
N LYS A 52 20.45 15.12 6.06
CA LYS A 52 20.81 16.28 6.88
C LYS A 52 20.13 16.18 8.26
N PRO A 53 20.65 16.86 9.30
CA PRO A 53 19.91 17.07 10.54
C PRO A 53 18.52 17.68 10.28
N ILE A 54 17.55 17.28 11.09
CA ILE A 54 16.19 17.81 11.07
C ILE A 54 16.18 19.09 11.89
N GLU A 55 15.72 20.19 11.31
CA GLU A 55 15.47 21.47 12.00
C GLU A 55 14.12 22.02 11.52
N ILE A 56 13.11 22.05 12.39
CA ILE A 56 11.74 22.47 12.04
C ILE A 56 11.25 23.47 13.09
N PRO A 57 10.99 24.74 12.74
CA PRO A 57 10.34 25.69 13.65
C PRO A 57 8.95 25.19 14.06
N MET A 58 8.63 25.23 15.35
CA MET A 58 7.33 24.80 15.88
C MET A 58 6.15 25.54 15.21
N SER A 59 6.33 26.80 14.86
CA SER A 59 5.36 27.63 14.13
C SER A 59 5.00 27.09 12.75
N SER A 60 5.83 26.26 12.13
CA SER A 60 5.52 25.56 10.88
C SER A 60 4.61 24.35 11.08
N VAL A 61 4.57 23.77 12.29
CA VAL A 61 3.73 22.61 12.63
C VAL A 61 2.35 23.03 13.13
N THR A 62 2.31 24.08 13.96
CA THR A 62 1.11 24.56 14.65
C THR A 62 1.10 26.09 14.77
N PRO A 63 -0.04 26.76 14.55
CA PRO A 63 -0.20 28.18 14.83
C PRO A 63 -0.38 28.47 16.34
N HIS A 64 -0.57 27.44 17.16
CA HIS A 64 -0.79 27.57 18.60
C HIS A 64 0.54 27.75 19.36
N THR A 65 0.52 28.64 20.36
CA THR A 65 1.68 29.00 21.19
C THR A 65 1.42 28.72 22.66
N GLY A 66 2.47 28.60 23.47
CA GLY A 66 2.39 28.39 24.92
C GLY A 66 2.57 26.93 25.34
N GLY A 67 2.55 26.68 26.66
CA GLY A 67 2.97 25.39 27.25
C GLY A 67 2.25 24.17 26.70
N THR A 68 0.92 24.23 26.55
CA THR A 68 0.10 23.14 26.00
C THR A 68 0.44 22.82 24.54
N ALA A 69 0.81 23.83 23.75
CA ALA A 69 1.26 23.62 22.37
C ALA A 69 2.64 22.96 22.32
N TYR A 70 3.56 23.35 23.23
CA TYR A 70 4.86 22.68 23.38
C TYR A 70 4.69 21.22 23.81
N GLU A 71 3.83 20.92 24.79
CA GLU A 71 3.52 19.56 25.22
C GLU A 71 2.93 18.72 24.09
N MET A 72 2.01 19.28 23.30
CA MET A 72 1.43 18.62 22.13
C MET A 72 2.50 18.23 21.09
N VAL A 73 3.44 19.12 20.81
CA VAL A 73 4.55 18.86 19.86
C VAL A 73 5.59 17.91 20.45
N GLU A 74 5.92 18.04 21.73
CA GLU A 74 6.82 17.12 22.44
C GLU A 74 6.26 15.68 22.45
N ASN A 75 4.95 15.53 22.70
CA ASN A 75 4.27 14.24 22.66
C ASN A 75 4.22 13.67 21.23
N ALA A 76 4.05 14.50 20.20
CA ALA A 76 4.16 14.06 18.82
C ALA A 76 5.59 13.60 18.46
N CYS A 77 6.63 14.26 18.97
CA CYS A 77 8.02 13.80 18.82
C CYS A 77 8.23 12.43 19.48
N LYS A 78 7.77 12.25 20.73
CA LYS A 78 7.82 10.96 21.45
C LYS A 78 7.07 9.86 20.70
N ALA A 79 5.90 10.17 20.14
CA ALA A 79 5.10 9.23 19.37
C ALA A 79 5.77 8.88 18.02
N LEU A 80 6.44 9.82 17.35
CA LEU A 80 7.22 9.54 16.14
C LEU A 80 8.45 8.65 16.40
N MET A 81 9.12 8.81 17.55
CA MET A 81 10.26 7.98 17.94
C MET A 81 9.91 6.49 18.10
N THR A 82 8.64 6.13 18.34
CA THR A 82 8.22 4.72 18.44
C THR A 82 7.80 4.11 17.10
N LYS A 83 7.80 4.88 16.01
CA LYS A 83 7.35 4.42 14.69
C LYS A 83 8.48 3.71 13.94
N TYR A 84 8.14 2.57 13.37
CA TYR A 84 9.01 1.79 12.51
C TYR A 84 8.21 1.21 11.34
N ILE A 85 8.92 0.75 10.30
CA ILE A 85 8.37 -0.13 9.27
C ILE A 85 8.92 -1.55 9.46
N GLU A 86 8.07 -2.54 9.19
CA GLU A 86 8.45 -3.95 9.16
C GLU A 86 8.75 -4.38 7.71
N ALA A 87 9.92 -4.94 7.46
CA ALA A 87 10.21 -5.65 6.21
C ALA A 87 10.47 -7.13 6.49
N SER A 88 9.60 -7.99 5.96
CA SER A 88 9.82 -9.44 5.92
C SER A 88 10.65 -9.81 4.69
N GLU A 89 11.76 -10.50 4.87
CA GLU A 89 12.49 -11.10 3.73
C GLU A 89 11.74 -12.32 3.19
N THR A 90 11.86 -12.57 1.88
CA THR A 90 11.25 -13.74 1.21
C THR A 90 11.83 -15.07 1.73
N ASP A 91 13.04 -15.05 2.27
CA ASP A 91 13.64 -16.17 2.99
C ASP A 91 13.15 -16.22 4.43
N ARG A 92 12.24 -17.16 4.72
CA ARG A 92 11.68 -17.41 6.07
C ARG A 92 12.74 -17.68 7.14
N LYS A 93 13.98 -18.01 6.80
CA LYS A 93 15.08 -18.20 7.78
C LYS A 93 15.68 -16.89 8.29
N ARG A 94 15.41 -15.75 7.66
CA ARG A 94 16.04 -14.46 7.97
C ARG A 94 15.20 -13.51 8.83
N GLY A 95 13.95 -13.86 9.08
CA GLY A 95 13.05 -13.14 9.99
C GLY A 95 12.54 -11.78 9.46
N THR A 96 11.92 -11.02 10.36
CA THR A 96 11.42 -9.67 10.10
C THR A 96 12.46 -8.64 10.56
N LYS A 97 12.73 -7.64 9.72
CA LYS A 97 13.56 -6.48 10.05
C LYS A 97 12.69 -5.28 10.37
N LEU A 98 13.06 -4.54 11.43
CA LEU A 98 12.42 -3.29 11.83
C LEU A 98 13.34 -2.12 11.48
N TYR A 99 12.78 -1.06 10.92
CA TYR A 99 13.51 0.16 10.55
C TYR A 99 12.85 1.37 11.21
N SER A 100 13.56 2.03 12.12
CA SER A 100 13.14 3.30 12.70
C SER A 100 13.30 4.44 11.70
N PHE A 101 12.51 5.50 11.84
CA PHE A 101 12.68 6.71 11.01
C PHE A 101 13.78 7.63 11.52
N VAL A 102 13.94 7.73 12.83
CA VAL A 102 14.82 8.68 13.51
C VAL A 102 15.61 7.97 14.61
N ASP A 103 16.86 8.37 14.79
CA ASP A 103 17.69 7.98 15.93
C ASP A 103 17.56 9.00 17.09
N TYR A 104 17.17 10.24 16.77
CA TYR A 104 16.87 11.31 17.72
C TYR A 104 15.78 12.25 17.17
N LEU A 105 14.85 12.69 18.03
CA LEU A 105 13.86 13.73 17.72
C LEU A 105 13.36 14.37 19.02
N GLY A 106 13.33 15.69 19.09
CA GLY A 106 12.83 16.44 20.25
C GLY A 106 12.54 17.90 19.93
N ILE A 107 11.92 18.62 20.86
CA ILE A 107 11.70 20.08 20.76
C ILE A 107 12.46 20.81 21.86
N ASP A 108 13.27 21.79 21.47
CA ASP A 108 13.86 22.75 22.39
C ASP A 108 12.83 23.85 22.73
N LYS A 109 12.48 23.93 24.01
CA LYS A 109 11.50 24.89 24.54
C LYS A 109 12.06 26.32 24.66
N GLY A 110 13.38 26.49 24.63
CA GLY A 110 14.03 27.80 24.63
C GLY A 110 14.06 28.45 23.25
N THR A 111 14.29 27.67 22.19
CA THR A 111 14.34 28.17 20.81
C THR A 111 13.05 27.99 20.02
N GLY A 112 12.16 27.08 20.43
CA GLY A 112 10.95 26.75 19.67
C GLY A 112 11.23 25.90 18.42
N VAL A 113 12.36 25.21 18.37
CA VAL A 113 12.79 24.40 17.22
C VAL A 113 12.73 22.92 17.56
N ILE A 114 12.12 22.15 16.67
CA ILE A 114 12.19 20.69 16.68
C ILE A 114 13.49 20.29 15.99
N THR A 115 14.34 19.54 16.70
CA THR A 115 15.61 19.03 16.19
C THR A 115 15.62 17.50 16.15
N GLY A 116 16.35 16.92 15.20
CA GLY A 116 16.37 15.47 15.04
C GLY A 116 17.48 14.94 14.12
N ILE A 117 17.69 13.63 14.16
CA ILE A 117 18.62 12.89 13.30
C ILE A 117 17.86 11.70 12.72
N TRP A 118 17.84 11.59 11.38
CA TRP A 118 17.29 10.45 10.65
C TRP A 118 18.09 9.17 10.93
N SER A 119 17.39 8.04 11.04
CA SER A 119 18.08 6.75 11.12
C SER A 119 18.70 6.40 9.79
N GLN A 120 19.99 6.06 9.77
CA GLN A 120 20.67 5.60 8.55
C GLN A 120 20.05 4.31 7.98
N THR A 121 19.31 3.57 8.80
CA THR A 121 18.58 2.36 8.38
C THR A 121 17.45 2.65 7.38
N ILE A 122 16.79 3.82 7.45
CA ILE A 122 15.66 4.18 6.57
C ILE A 122 16.10 4.79 5.23
N ARG A 123 17.39 5.12 5.07
CA ARG A 123 17.96 5.78 3.88
C ARG A 123 17.59 5.15 2.53
N PRO A 124 17.54 3.80 2.37
CA PRO A 124 17.12 3.17 1.12
C PRO A 124 15.68 3.49 0.69
N PHE A 125 14.81 3.85 1.64
CA PHE A 125 13.37 4.03 1.42
C PHE A 125 12.92 5.49 1.29
N LEU A 126 13.85 6.45 1.47
CA LEU A 126 13.56 7.90 1.40
C LEU A 126 14.51 8.68 0.46
N ILE A 127 15.80 8.31 0.38
CA ILE A 127 16.77 8.98 -0.51
C ILE A 127 17.00 8.18 -1.79
N GLN A 128 17.30 6.88 -1.68
CA GLN A 128 17.71 6.06 -2.83
C GLN A 128 16.53 5.53 -3.67
N LEU A 129 15.54 6.40 -3.88
CA LEU A 129 14.29 6.11 -4.59
C LEU A 129 14.54 6.01 -6.10
N LYS A 130 14.88 4.80 -6.58
CA LYS A 130 15.04 4.51 -8.01
C LYS A 130 13.70 4.37 -8.72
N GLU A 131 12.84 3.51 -8.16
CA GLU A 131 11.55 3.10 -8.74
C GLU A 131 10.53 2.95 -7.60
N HIS A 132 9.24 2.95 -7.94
CA HIS A 132 8.12 2.74 -7.00
C HIS A 132 8.13 3.66 -5.77
N TYR A 133 8.08 4.97 -6.00
CA TYR A 133 7.83 5.99 -4.99
C TYR A 133 6.57 6.80 -5.30
N THR A 134 6.03 7.46 -4.28
CA THR A 134 4.89 8.39 -4.37
C THR A 134 5.42 9.81 -4.15
N LEU A 135 4.92 10.77 -4.93
CA LEU A 135 5.15 12.19 -4.72
C LEU A 135 3.89 12.84 -4.15
N ALA A 136 4.07 13.89 -3.35
CA ALA A 136 2.98 14.69 -2.79
C ALA A 136 3.43 16.14 -2.57
N GLU A 137 2.53 17.10 -2.79
CA GLU A 137 2.80 18.50 -2.42
C GLU A 137 2.74 18.72 -0.90
N VAL A 138 3.75 19.42 -0.38
CA VAL A 138 3.89 19.72 1.06
C VAL A 138 2.75 20.62 1.54
N GLN A 139 2.34 21.60 0.73
CA GLN A 139 1.25 22.50 1.10
C GLN A 139 -0.06 21.71 1.30
N HIS A 140 -0.42 20.84 0.35
CA HIS A 140 -1.60 19.97 0.46
C HIS A 140 -1.57 19.16 1.76
N LEU A 141 -0.45 18.47 2.03
CA LEU A 141 -0.29 17.67 3.25
C LEU A 141 -0.46 18.51 4.52
N MET A 142 0.10 19.73 4.57
CA MET A 142 0.00 20.59 5.75
C MET A 142 -1.43 21.13 6.00
N GLU A 143 -2.26 21.23 4.97
CA GLU A 143 -3.67 21.64 5.07
C GLU A 143 -4.58 20.52 5.63
N LEU A 144 -4.21 19.25 5.47
CA LEU A 144 -4.91 18.11 6.07
C LEU A 144 -4.86 18.19 7.62
N LYS A 145 -5.97 17.86 8.27
CA LYS A 145 -6.22 18.09 9.70
C LYS A 145 -6.19 16.82 10.53
N THR A 146 -6.53 15.67 9.95
CA THR A 146 -6.49 14.38 10.64
C THR A 146 -5.39 13.47 10.10
N GLY A 147 -4.79 12.68 11.00
CA GLY A 147 -3.81 11.67 10.62
C GLY A 147 -4.36 10.60 9.66
N ALA A 148 -5.67 10.30 9.77
CA ALA A 148 -6.37 9.44 8.84
C ALA A 148 -6.48 10.06 7.43
N ALA A 149 -6.71 11.37 7.31
CA ALA A 149 -6.70 12.06 6.02
C ALA A 149 -5.30 12.04 5.38
N HIS A 150 -4.26 12.38 6.15
CA HIS A 150 -2.85 12.22 5.72
C HIS A 150 -2.57 10.80 5.20
N ARG A 151 -2.96 9.80 5.98
CA ARG A 151 -2.70 8.39 5.69
C ARG A 151 -3.41 7.90 4.43
N LEU A 152 -4.67 8.27 4.29
CA LEU A 152 -5.50 7.96 3.14
C LEU A 152 -5.03 8.67 1.88
N TYR A 153 -4.60 9.93 2.00
CA TYR A 153 -4.02 10.69 0.88
C TYR A 153 -2.79 9.99 0.30
N TRP A 154 -1.81 9.67 1.15
CA TRP A 154 -0.60 8.95 0.73
C TRP A 154 -0.94 7.61 0.06
N LEU A 155 -1.85 6.82 0.64
CA LEU A 155 -2.32 5.57 0.04
C LEU A 155 -2.89 5.80 -1.36
N LEU A 156 -3.89 6.66 -1.49
CA LEU A 156 -4.56 6.97 -2.76
C LEU A 156 -3.57 7.46 -3.82
N LYS A 157 -2.68 8.39 -3.46
CA LYS A 157 -1.67 8.94 -4.37
C LYS A 157 -0.68 7.88 -4.86
N SER A 158 -0.37 6.87 -4.05
CA SER A 158 0.46 5.73 -4.47
C SER A 158 -0.20 4.80 -5.51
N TYR A 159 -1.51 4.91 -5.72
CA TYR A 159 -2.27 4.14 -6.71
C TYR A 159 -2.85 4.99 -7.85
N GLU A 160 -2.71 6.33 -7.80
CA GLU A 160 -3.21 7.26 -8.82
C GLU A 160 -2.76 6.86 -10.24
N THR A 161 -1.47 6.61 -10.42
CA THR A 161 -0.87 6.17 -11.70
C THR A 161 -1.25 4.74 -12.10
N LEU A 162 -1.73 3.92 -11.16
CA LEU A 162 -2.24 2.57 -11.40
C LEU A 162 -3.75 2.57 -11.71
N GLY A 163 -4.44 3.69 -11.49
CA GLY A 163 -5.83 3.94 -11.85
C GLY A 163 -6.90 3.26 -11.00
N VAL A 164 -6.55 2.24 -10.22
CA VAL A 164 -7.47 1.53 -9.31
C VAL A 164 -6.75 1.11 -8.02
N TYR A 165 -7.43 1.29 -6.89
CA TYR A 165 -7.08 0.68 -5.60
C TYR A 165 -8.32 -0.02 -5.03
N GLU A 166 -8.21 -1.30 -4.67
CA GLU A 166 -9.30 -2.11 -4.11
C GLU A 166 -8.80 -2.71 -2.79
N GLU A 167 -9.52 -2.47 -1.70
CA GLU A 167 -9.13 -2.94 -0.36
C GLU A 167 -10.34 -3.38 0.47
N SER A 168 -10.12 -4.31 1.40
CA SER A 168 -11.14 -4.69 2.39
C SER A 168 -11.41 -3.55 3.38
N MET A 169 -12.65 -3.43 3.86
CA MET A 169 -13.01 -2.42 4.87
C MET A 169 -12.27 -2.60 6.20
N GLU A 170 -11.85 -3.83 6.51
CA GLU A 170 -11.11 -4.15 7.73
C GLU A 170 -9.64 -3.76 7.60
N GLU A 171 -8.99 -4.05 6.47
CA GLU A 171 -7.60 -3.66 6.25
C GLU A 171 -7.47 -2.15 6.05
N LEU A 172 -8.41 -1.50 5.36
CA LEU A 172 -8.40 -0.04 5.25
C LEU A 172 -8.54 0.62 6.64
N LYS A 173 -9.32 0.05 7.55
CA LYS A 173 -9.36 0.48 8.96
C LYS A 173 -8.01 0.30 9.65
N ASN A 174 -7.36 -0.85 9.47
CA ASN A 174 -6.03 -1.11 10.05
C ASN A 174 -4.97 -0.13 9.50
N LEU A 175 -5.02 0.18 8.21
CA LEU A 175 -4.11 1.09 7.53
C LEU A 175 -4.29 2.56 7.95
N LEU A 176 -5.54 3.01 8.17
CA LEU A 176 -5.85 4.39 8.57
C LEU A 176 -5.71 4.65 10.06
N CYS A 177 -6.10 3.70 10.91
CA CYS A 177 -6.16 3.87 12.36
C CYS A 177 -5.00 3.18 13.11
N GLY A 178 -4.36 2.18 12.52
CA GLY A 178 -3.49 1.24 13.21
C GLY A 178 -4.26 0.04 13.76
N LYS A 179 -3.56 -1.08 13.97
CA LYS A 179 -4.16 -2.39 14.34
C LYS A 179 -4.81 -2.41 15.72
N GLU A 180 -4.42 -1.52 16.62
CA GLU A 180 -4.91 -1.47 18.00
C GLU A 180 -6.26 -0.75 18.15
N VAL A 181 -6.68 0.03 17.14
CA VAL A 181 -7.89 0.86 17.23
C VAL A 181 -9.16 0.02 17.00
N LYS A 182 -9.91 -0.17 18.08
CA LYS A 182 -11.16 -0.95 18.10
C LYS A 182 -12.37 -0.13 17.68
N TYR A 183 -12.55 0.01 16.36
CA TYR A 183 -13.89 0.25 15.82
C TYR A 183 -14.63 -1.10 15.73
N ASP A 184 -15.41 -1.44 16.75
CA ASP A 184 -16.20 -2.69 16.81
C ASP A 184 -17.19 -2.82 15.65
N ARG A 185 -17.59 -1.68 15.05
CA ARG A 185 -18.51 -1.61 13.91
C ARG A 185 -17.85 -0.84 12.78
N LEU A 186 -17.74 -1.47 11.60
CA LEU A 186 -17.26 -0.83 10.37
C LEU A 186 -18.09 0.41 9.96
N TYR A 187 -19.35 0.50 10.40
CA TYR A 187 -20.19 1.68 10.23
C TYR A 187 -19.59 2.92 10.94
N ASP A 188 -19.10 2.75 12.16
CA ASP A 188 -18.55 3.86 12.95
C ASP A 188 -17.18 4.28 12.41
N PHE A 189 -16.33 3.33 12.01
CA PHE A 189 -15.10 3.62 11.23
C PHE A 189 -15.43 4.45 9.96
N LYS A 190 -16.40 4.01 9.17
CA LYS A 190 -16.81 4.71 7.95
C LYS A 190 -17.30 6.14 8.26
N ARG A 191 -18.14 6.30 9.28
CA ARG A 191 -18.77 7.57 9.67
C ARG A 191 -17.77 8.58 10.27
N PHE A 192 -16.88 8.12 11.14
CA PHE A 192 -16.02 9.00 11.94
C PHE A 192 -14.57 9.12 11.43
N VAL A 193 -14.14 8.25 10.51
CA VAL A 193 -12.78 8.26 9.96
C VAL A 193 -12.79 8.40 8.44
N LEU A 194 -13.38 7.44 7.72
CA LEU A 194 -13.24 7.34 6.26
C LEU A 194 -13.92 8.50 5.52
N LEU A 195 -15.20 8.76 5.81
CA LEU A 195 -15.93 9.86 5.15
C LEU A 195 -15.38 11.25 5.52
N PRO A 196 -15.01 11.55 6.78
CA PRO A 196 -14.27 12.77 7.11
C PRO A 196 -12.95 12.91 6.36
N ALA A 197 -12.17 11.84 6.26
CA ALA A 197 -10.90 11.84 5.53
C ALA A 197 -11.07 12.12 4.03
N PHE A 198 -12.09 11.54 3.36
CA PHE A 198 -12.44 11.92 1.99
C PHE A 198 -12.81 13.40 1.88
N ALA A 199 -13.63 13.91 2.81
CA ALA A 199 -14.08 15.29 2.80
C ALA A 199 -12.97 16.31 3.11
N GLU A 200 -11.89 15.91 3.80
CA GLU A 200 -10.67 16.69 3.92
C GLU A 200 -9.91 16.71 2.59
N ILE A 201 -9.56 15.54 2.04
CA ILE A 201 -8.77 15.41 0.81
C ILE A 201 -9.44 16.14 -0.37
N GLN A 202 -10.75 16.02 -0.53
CA GLN A 202 -11.50 16.67 -1.63
C GLN A 202 -11.65 18.19 -1.46
N LYS A 203 -11.51 18.74 -0.25
CA LYS A 203 -11.57 20.19 0.00
C LYS A 203 -10.22 20.89 -0.14
N THR A 204 -9.14 20.12 -0.20
CA THR A 204 -7.78 20.57 -0.36
C THR A 204 -7.30 20.14 -1.76
N PRO A 205 -7.69 20.81 -2.86
CA PRO A 205 -7.13 20.47 -4.16
C PRO A 205 -5.61 20.66 -4.15
N GLU A 206 -4.84 19.63 -4.57
CA GLU A 206 -3.36 19.68 -4.60
C GLU A 206 -2.87 20.85 -5.47
N SER A 207 -3.48 21.03 -6.66
CA SER A 207 -3.37 22.23 -7.48
C SER A 207 -4.72 22.52 -8.15
N PRO A 208 -5.06 23.79 -8.48
CA PRO A 208 -6.20 24.11 -9.35
C PRO A 208 -6.20 23.35 -10.68
N GLU A 209 -5.01 22.95 -11.16
CA GLU A 209 -4.81 22.22 -12.42
C GLU A 209 -4.72 20.70 -12.25
N ASN A 210 -4.52 20.21 -11.01
CA ASN A 210 -4.39 18.77 -10.72
C ASN A 210 -4.95 18.42 -9.32
N PRO A 211 -6.27 18.46 -9.11
CA PRO A 211 -6.88 17.89 -7.90
C PRO A 211 -6.75 16.35 -7.93
N LEU A 212 -6.48 15.72 -6.79
CA LEU A 212 -6.52 14.25 -6.66
C LEU A 212 -7.98 13.77 -6.84
N ALA A 213 -8.34 13.49 -8.08
CA ALA A 213 -9.69 13.13 -8.49
C ALA A 213 -9.87 11.61 -8.44
N PHE A 214 -10.78 11.16 -7.56
CA PHE A 214 -11.16 9.75 -7.45
C PHE A 214 -12.65 9.59 -7.18
N GLU A 215 -13.24 8.58 -7.81
CA GLU A 215 -14.52 8.00 -7.39
C GLU A 215 -14.26 6.80 -6.47
N TYR A 216 -15.26 6.40 -5.68
CA TYR A 216 -15.21 5.16 -4.92
C TYR A 216 -16.51 4.36 -5.01
N LEU A 217 -16.38 3.03 -5.06
CA LEU A 217 -17.47 2.06 -5.08
C LEU A 217 -17.39 1.15 -3.86
N GLU A 218 -18.54 0.90 -3.23
CA GLU A 218 -18.65 -0.02 -2.09
C GLU A 218 -19.18 -1.38 -2.53
N GLU A 219 -18.35 -2.40 -2.39
CA GLU A 219 -18.74 -3.78 -2.64
C GLU A 219 -19.41 -4.39 -1.39
N LYS A 220 -20.51 -5.12 -1.60
CA LYS A 220 -21.32 -5.69 -0.53
C LYS A 220 -21.45 -7.19 -0.67
N THR A 221 -21.24 -7.90 0.44
CA THR A 221 -21.58 -9.32 0.57
C THR A 221 -22.84 -9.43 1.43
N GLY A 222 -23.98 -9.67 0.77
CA GLY A 222 -25.29 -9.58 1.41
C GLY A 222 -25.59 -8.16 1.89
N LYS A 223 -25.89 -8.00 3.18
CA LYS A 223 -26.16 -6.68 3.79
C LYS A 223 -24.91 -5.93 4.27
N LYS A 224 -23.73 -6.57 4.29
CA LYS A 224 -22.48 -5.97 4.82
C LYS A 224 -21.62 -5.42 3.68
N ILE A 225 -21.07 -4.21 3.85
CA ILE A 225 -19.98 -3.69 3.00
C ILE A 225 -18.71 -4.46 3.37
N THR A 226 -18.03 -5.02 2.38
CA THR A 226 -16.83 -5.86 2.57
C THR A 226 -15.56 -5.20 2.05
N SER A 227 -15.67 -4.48 0.94
CA SER A 227 -14.55 -3.88 0.22
C SER A 227 -14.94 -2.51 -0.31
N ILE A 228 -13.95 -1.67 -0.53
CA ILE A 228 -14.07 -0.38 -1.20
C ILE A 228 -13.05 -0.31 -2.34
N LYS A 229 -13.49 0.25 -3.46
CA LYS A 229 -12.71 0.34 -4.69
C LYS A 229 -12.65 1.79 -5.15
N PHE A 230 -11.45 2.35 -5.16
CA PHE A 230 -11.13 3.66 -5.69
C PHE A 230 -10.80 3.58 -7.18
N ILE A 231 -11.23 4.58 -7.93
CA ILE A 231 -11.02 4.70 -9.38
C ILE A 231 -10.53 6.13 -9.64
N PHE A 232 -9.36 6.28 -10.27
CA PHE A 232 -8.72 7.58 -10.48
C PHE A 232 -8.96 8.11 -11.89
N ASP A 233 -9.20 9.42 -12.00
CA ASP A 233 -9.45 10.07 -13.28
C ASP A 233 -8.15 10.33 -14.06
N GLY A 234 -8.22 10.07 -15.37
CA GLY A 234 -7.06 9.98 -16.27
C GLY A 234 -6.94 8.58 -16.87
N THR A 235 -6.93 7.55 -16.02
CA THR A 235 -6.90 6.14 -16.46
C THR A 235 -8.22 5.71 -17.09
N ALA A 236 -9.36 6.28 -16.68
CA ALA A 236 -10.66 6.01 -17.30
C ALA A 236 -10.68 6.28 -18.82
N LYS A 237 -10.00 7.34 -19.29
CA LYS A 237 -9.88 7.67 -20.72
C LYS A 237 -8.90 6.75 -21.47
N GLN A 238 -7.75 6.41 -20.87
CA GLN A 238 -6.79 5.48 -21.46
C GLN A 238 -7.34 4.05 -21.54
N LEU A 239 -7.92 3.52 -20.46
CA LEU A 239 -8.54 2.19 -20.44
C LEU A 239 -9.75 2.08 -21.39
N ALA A 240 -10.48 3.18 -21.63
CA ALA A 240 -11.53 3.22 -22.65
C ALA A 240 -10.97 3.21 -24.08
N ALA A 241 -9.82 3.84 -24.33
CA ALA A 241 -9.12 3.80 -25.61
C ALA A 241 -8.49 2.42 -25.87
N GLU A 242 -7.86 1.82 -24.86
CA GLU A 242 -7.29 0.47 -24.93
C GLU A 242 -8.36 -0.61 -25.11
N ARG A 243 -9.54 -0.47 -24.48
CA ARG A 243 -10.70 -1.36 -24.74
C ARG A 243 -11.19 -1.28 -26.19
N LYS A 244 -11.04 -0.13 -26.86
CA LYS A 244 -11.32 0.01 -28.31
C LYS A 244 -10.20 -0.57 -29.17
N ALA A 245 -8.93 -0.42 -28.78
CA ALA A 245 -7.77 -0.94 -29.51
C ALA A 245 -7.59 -2.47 -29.39
N ASN A 246 -7.82 -3.05 -28.21
CA ASN A 246 -7.62 -4.48 -27.95
C ASN A 246 -8.71 -5.39 -28.55
N LYS A 247 -9.83 -4.84 -29.03
CA LYS A 247 -10.74 -5.57 -29.93
C LYS A 247 -10.11 -5.87 -31.31
N VAL A 248 -9.04 -5.16 -31.70
CA VAL A 248 -8.42 -5.28 -33.03
C VAL A 248 -7.12 -6.10 -33.01
N LYS A 249 -6.41 -6.17 -31.87
CA LYS A 249 -5.06 -6.79 -31.77
C LYS A 249 -5.02 -8.20 -31.17
N SER A 250 -6.11 -8.96 -31.29
CA SER A 250 -6.06 -10.42 -31.12
C SER A 250 -5.29 -11.07 -32.28
N LYS A 251 -3.95 -11.02 -32.24
CA LYS A 251 -2.95 -11.88 -32.92
C LYS A 251 -1.53 -11.28 -32.85
N LYS A 252 -0.76 -11.60 -31.80
CA LYS A 252 0.60 -12.23 -31.84
C LYS A 252 1.38 -12.11 -30.52
N LYS A 253 2.27 -13.09 -30.35
CA LYS A 253 3.07 -13.51 -29.18
C LYS A 253 3.95 -12.45 -28.47
N ILE A 254 4.26 -12.82 -27.22
CA ILE A 254 5.16 -12.22 -26.21
C ILE A 254 6.65 -12.47 -26.53
N THR A 255 7.56 -11.58 -26.09
CA THR A 255 8.87 -11.97 -25.55
C THR A 255 9.30 -11.01 -24.41
N ASN A 256 9.99 -11.53 -23.38
CA ASN A 256 10.34 -10.82 -22.13
C ASN A 256 11.79 -10.31 -22.06
N GLN A 257 11.99 -9.25 -21.26
CA GLN A 257 13.10 -8.97 -20.31
C GLN A 257 12.75 -7.65 -19.57
N GLY A 258 13.18 -7.37 -18.34
CA GLY A 258 13.90 -8.20 -17.33
C GLY A 258 14.49 -7.28 -16.23
N SER A 259 14.25 -7.55 -14.94
CA SER A 259 14.72 -6.69 -13.83
C SER A 259 15.08 -7.47 -12.56
N LEU A 260 15.93 -6.88 -11.71
CA LEU A 260 16.75 -7.58 -10.70
C LEU A 260 16.39 -7.29 -9.23
N PHE A 261 15.25 -6.66 -8.96
CA PHE A 261 14.75 -6.40 -7.60
C PHE A 261 13.41 -7.12 -7.36
N PRO A 262 13.13 -7.58 -6.13
CA PRO A 262 11.87 -8.25 -5.85
C PRO A 262 10.73 -7.25 -5.86
N ASP A 263 9.90 -7.31 -6.89
CA ASP A 263 8.52 -6.80 -6.82
C ASP A 263 7.87 -7.35 -5.55
N THR A 264 7.42 -6.50 -4.64
CA THR A 264 6.40 -6.92 -3.67
C THR A 264 5.12 -7.14 -4.47
N PRO A 265 4.65 -8.40 -4.65
CA PRO A 265 3.50 -8.64 -5.50
C PRO A 265 2.28 -7.94 -4.88
N PRO A 266 1.40 -7.32 -5.69
CA PRO A 266 0.14 -6.81 -5.16
C PRO A 266 -0.63 -7.98 -4.54
N VAL A 267 -0.97 -7.87 -3.25
CA VAL A 267 -1.70 -8.90 -2.51
C VAL A 267 -3.10 -9.02 -3.11
N LYS A 268 -3.30 -10.02 -3.97
CA LYS A 268 -4.61 -10.35 -4.55
C LYS A 268 -5.44 -11.10 -3.51
N TYR A 269 -6.19 -10.37 -2.70
CA TYR A 269 -7.19 -10.97 -1.82
C TYR A 269 -8.50 -11.22 -2.59
N LYS A 270 -8.92 -12.48 -2.77
CA LYS A 270 -10.33 -12.86 -3.02
C LYS A 270 -10.72 -14.11 -2.23
N PRO A 271 -12.00 -14.22 -1.81
CA PRO A 271 -12.33 -14.84 -0.53
C PRO A 271 -12.42 -16.37 -0.59
N SER A 272 -11.94 -17.01 0.48
CA SER A 272 -12.09 -18.44 0.69
C SER A 272 -13.49 -18.80 1.21
N LYS A 273 -14.29 -19.47 0.37
CA LYS A 273 -15.19 -20.52 0.86
C LYS A 273 -14.56 -21.87 0.51
N VAL A 274 -14.00 -22.54 1.51
CA VAL A 274 -13.51 -23.92 1.39
C VAL A 274 -14.69 -24.85 1.65
N THR A 275 -14.92 -25.83 0.77
CA THR A 275 -15.93 -26.89 0.97
C THR A 275 -15.46 -28.20 0.29
N ILE A 276 -16.21 -29.28 0.47
CA ILE A 276 -15.71 -30.57 0.98
C ILE A 276 -14.78 -31.43 0.07
N GLN A 277 -14.47 -31.02 -1.17
CA GLN A 277 -13.56 -31.78 -2.05
C GLN A 277 -12.12 -31.27 -2.15
N GLY A 278 -11.83 -30.02 -1.78
CA GLY A 278 -10.44 -29.55 -1.58
C GLY A 278 -9.73 -30.21 -0.38
N ILE A 279 -10.47 -31.04 0.36
CA ILE A 279 -10.06 -31.83 1.51
C ILE A 279 -9.41 -33.16 1.10
N ASN A 280 -9.86 -33.82 0.02
CA ASN A 280 -9.52 -35.23 -0.25
C ASN A 280 -8.25 -35.50 -1.11
N LYS A 281 -7.25 -34.61 -1.05
CA LYS A 281 -5.88 -34.84 -1.60
C LYS A 281 -4.74 -34.23 -0.78
N VAL A 282 -5.11 -33.65 0.36
CA VAL A 282 -4.34 -33.79 1.61
C VAL A 282 -4.55 -35.20 2.20
N LEU A 283 -5.45 -36.00 1.60
CA LEU A 283 -5.88 -37.33 2.03
C LEU A 283 -5.62 -38.34 0.89
N THR A 284 -4.96 -39.48 1.10
CA THR A 284 -4.09 -39.87 2.21
C THR A 284 -2.89 -40.62 1.63
N HIS A 285 -1.83 -39.87 1.32
CA HIS A 285 -0.52 -40.34 0.85
C HIS A 285 -0.46 -40.85 -0.61
N PHE A 286 -0.82 -39.93 -1.52
CA PHE A 286 -0.44 -39.87 -2.94
C PHE A 286 -1.11 -40.86 -3.91
N THR A 287 -1.12 -40.48 -5.20
CA THR A 287 -1.00 -41.26 -6.46
C THR A 287 -2.01 -40.90 -7.55
N LEU A 288 -1.67 -41.29 -8.79
CA LEU A 288 -2.33 -41.26 -10.12
C LEU A 288 -3.42 -40.24 -10.48
N GLU A 289 -4.36 -39.91 -9.60
CA GLU A 289 -5.24 -38.77 -9.83
C GLU A 289 -4.55 -37.45 -9.45
N ASP A 290 -3.54 -37.45 -8.56
CA ASP A 290 -2.70 -36.27 -8.30
C ASP A 290 -2.10 -35.71 -9.59
N LEU A 291 -1.65 -36.63 -10.44
CA LEU A 291 -1.12 -36.38 -11.79
C LEU A 291 -2.17 -35.75 -12.74
N LYS A 292 -3.48 -35.86 -12.48
CA LYS A 292 -4.54 -35.20 -13.27
C LYS A 292 -4.85 -33.75 -12.86
N SER A 293 -4.25 -33.20 -11.81
CA SER A 293 -4.34 -31.76 -11.50
C SER A 293 -3.12 -30.99 -11.98
N MET A 294 -1.96 -31.66 -12.08
CA MET A 294 -0.77 -31.13 -12.76
C MET A 294 -1.03 -30.86 -14.25
N SER A 295 -2.00 -31.54 -14.85
CA SER A 295 -2.41 -31.37 -16.25
C SER A 295 -3.26 -30.13 -16.56
N LYS A 296 -3.26 -29.09 -15.72
CA LYS A 296 -3.65 -27.73 -16.13
C LYS A 296 -2.47 -26.80 -16.42
N PHE A 297 -1.24 -27.27 -16.21
CA PHE A 297 -0.02 -26.60 -16.66
C PHE A 297 0.53 -27.18 -17.99
N LEU A 298 -0.11 -28.24 -18.51
CA LEU A 298 0.17 -28.92 -19.79
C LEU A 298 -1.16 -29.36 -20.44
N ASP A 299 -1.24 -29.37 -21.77
CA ASP A 299 -2.48 -29.46 -22.57
C ASP A 299 -3.16 -30.87 -22.53
N TYR A 300 -3.95 -31.13 -21.49
CA TYR A 300 -4.43 -32.47 -21.10
C TYR A 300 -5.26 -33.24 -22.16
N GLU A 301 -6.13 -32.59 -22.92
CA GLU A 301 -7.03 -33.28 -23.86
C GLU A 301 -6.26 -34.00 -24.98
N LYS A 302 -5.13 -33.42 -25.44
CA LYS A 302 -4.25 -34.07 -26.42
C LYS A 302 -3.56 -35.31 -25.86
N LEU A 303 -3.22 -35.29 -24.58
CA LEU A 303 -2.62 -36.44 -23.91
C LEU A 303 -3.63 -37.59 -23.84
N VAL A 304 -4.87 -37.31 -23.42
CA VAL A 304 -5.93 -38.33 -23.32
C VAL A 304 -6.25 -38.94 -24.68
N GLN A 305 -6.36 -38.11 -25.74
CA GLN A 305 -6.67 -38.61 -27.08
C GLN A 305 -5.56 -39.54 -27.62
N SER A 306 -4.29 -39.16 -27.43
CA SER A 306 -3.13 -39.99 -27.81
C SER A 306 -3.12 -41.39 -27.17
N TYR A 307 -3.70 -41.56 -25.97
CA TYR A 307 -3.81 -42.89 -25.34
C TYR A 307 -5.00 -43.71 -25.87
N LEU A 308 -6.12 -43.07 -26.23
CA LEU A 308 -7.26 -43.75 -26.85
C LEU A 308 -6.91 -44.26 -28.25
N ASP A 309 -6.19 -43.46 -29.04
CA ASP A 309 -5.71 -43.82 -30.39
C ASP A 309 -4.72 -45.01 -30.36
N ASN A 310 -4.15 -45.34 -29.19
CA ASN A 310 -3.27 -46.49 -28.94
C ASN A 310 -3.95 -47.66 -28.20
N GLY A 311 -5.29 -47.65 -28.04
CA GLY A 311 -6.07 -48.85 -27.72
C GLY A 311 -6.40 -49.14 -26.25
N PHE A 312 -6.36 -48.15 -25.34
CA PHE A 312 -6.68 -48.33 -23.92
C PHE A 312 -8.13 -47.93 -23.54
N THR A 313 -8.76 -48.63 -22.59
CA THR A 313 -10.15 -48.39 -22.12
C THR A 313 -10.28 -48.34 -20.58
N TRP A 314 -11.46 -47.97 -20.05
CA TRP A 314 -11.72 -47.71 -18.61
C TRP A 314 -12.97 -48.44 -18.09
N ASN A 315 -12.98 -48.88 -16.81
CA ASN A 315 -14.11 -49.55 -16.15
C ASN A 315 -14.98 -48.61 -15.27
N GLU A 316 -16.16 -49.10 -14.88
CA GLU A 316 -17.32 -48.27 -14.45
C GLU A 316 -17.12 -47.46 -13.15
N ASP A 317 -16.43 -48.00 -12.13
CA ASP A 317 -16.30 -47.36 -10.80
C ASP A 317 -15.11 -46.37 -10.66
N LYS A 318 -14.29 -46.25 -11.71
CA LYS A 318 -13.31 -45.16 -11.93
C LYS A 318 -12.26 -44.85 -10.84
N THR A 319 -11.91 -45.78 -9.96
CA THR A 319 -10.68 -45.71 -9.16
C THR A 319 -9.61 -46.68 -9.67
N ILE A 320 -8.48 -46.11 -10.11
CA ILE A 320 -7.25 -46.77 -10.61
C ILE A 320 -7.36 -47.40 -12.01
N LEU A 321 -6.28 -47.22 -12.79
CA LEU A 321 -6.00 -47.94 -14.04
C LEU A 321 -5.55 -49.37 -13.72
N SER A 322 -6.47 -50.34 -13.69
CA SER A 322 -6.10 -51.73 -14.00
C SER A 322 -5.99 -51.85 -15.52
N GLY A 323 -4.82 -52.27 -16.00
CA GLY A 323 -4.49 -52.15 -17.43
C GLY A 323 -3.30 -52.99 -17.87
N TYR A 324 -3.16 -54.20 -17.33
CA TYR A 324 -2.67 -55.41 -18.01
C TYR A 324 -2.38 -56.53 -16.99
N GLU A 325 -3.41 -57.29 -16.62
CA GLU A 325 -3.29 -58.74 -16.71
C GLU A 325 -4.39 -59.21 -17.66
N ARG A 326 -4.00 -59.98 -18.67
CA ARG A 326 -4.94 -60.62 -19.59
C ARG A 326 -5.46 -61.87 -18.89
N GLU A 327 -6.74 -62.16 -19.04
CA GLU A 327 -7.18 -63.54 -18.98
C GLU A 327 -6.46 -64.35 -20.07
N ILE A 328 -5.74 -65.39 -19.66
CA ILE A 328 -5.65 -66.75 -20.22
C ILE A 328 -4.96 -67.62 -19.15
#